data_AF-A0A0F9MLY6-F1
#
_entry.id   AF-A0A0F9MLY6-F1
#
_cell.length_a   1.000
_cell.length_b   1.000
_cell.length_c   1.000
_cell.angle_alpha   90.00
_cell.angle_beta   90.00
_cell.angle_gamma   90.00
#
_symmetry.space_group_name_H-M   'P 1'
#
loop_
_entity.id
_entity.type
_entity.pdbx_description
1 polymer ?
#
loop_
_entity_poly.entity_id
_entity_poly.type
_entity_poly.pdbx_seq_one_letter_code
_entity_poly.pdbx_strand_id
1 'polypeptide(L)'
;MKMINNNSQNLIYECDKDFYLFSAGSASKILVSINIQKKDFIAVSSIDLNSIFSIDRSSVNPIFFPKNAISTLITDSEIGEEIKFPSISNKVFEPEFFDEITESKRFLELEDNWDDLGSKSYKLETWVKMKDFLLKFAQDFYSRSSLILPVPYINPGKASAFDLHWKTKSFELLLRIPEEHNVPISFYGDNYENIKIRGTLEKSKLDSLIEWIRLYF
;
A
#
# COMPACT_ATOMS: atom_id res chain seq x y z
N MET A 1 23.46 -6.12 -2.65
CA MET A 1 23.10 -5.41 -3.89
C MET A 1 23.76 -6.10 -5.08
N LYS A 2 22.97 -6.59 -6.05
CA LYS A 2 23.46 -7.33 -7.23
C LYS A 2 23.01 -6.60 -8.49
N MET A 3 23.94 -6.33 -9.41
CA MET A 3 23.60 -5.78 -10.73
C MET A 3 22.97 -6.89 -11.57
N ILE A 4 21.77 -6.67 -12.08
CA ILE A 4 21.02 -7.69 -12.84
C ILE A 4 20.85 -7.33 -14.32
N ASN A 5 21.05 -6.07 -14.70
CA ASN A 5 21.07 -5.63 -16.09
C ASN A 5 22.01 -4.42 -16.26
N ASN A 6 22.78 -4.43 -17.34
CA ASN A 6 23.70 -3.38 -17.74
C ASN A 6 23.68 -3.25 -19.26
N ASN A 7 22.71 -2.51 -19.78
CA ASN A 7 22.74 -2.06 -21.16
C ASN A 7 23.15 -0.58 -21.21
N SER A 8 23.62 -0.11 -22.35
CA SER A 8 24.18 1.24 -22.52
C SER A 8 23.23 2.39 -22.17
N GLN A 9 21.95 2.09 -21.89
CA GLN A 9 20.92 3.06 -21.57
C GLN A 9 20.38 2.91 -20.15
N ASN A 10 20.47 1.72 -19.52
CA ASN A 10 19.86 1.43 -18.23
C ASN A 10 20.73 0.55 -17.32
N LEU A 11 20.80 0.91 -16.04
CA LEU A 11 21.36 0.07 -14.98
C LEU A 11 20.24 -0.38 -14.04
N ILE A 12 20.18 -1.68 -13.76
CA ILE A 12 19.24 -2.25 -12.79
C ILE A 12 20.01 -2.97 -11.69
N TYR A 13 19.72 -2.58 -10.44
CA TYR A 13 20.28 -3.22 -9.25
C TYR A 13 19.17 -3.82 -8.38
N GLU A 14 19.41 -5.03 -7.89
CA GLU A 14 18.62 -5.68 -6.86
C GLU A 14 19.22 -5.33 -5.49
N CYS A 15 18.47 -4.59 -4.66
CA CYS A 15 18.94 -4.11 -3.35
C CYS A 15 18.65 -5.10 -2.21
N ASP A 16 17.46 -5.71 -2.23
CA ASP A 16 17.00 -6.80 -1.37
C ASP A 16 15.93 -7.63 -2.13
N LYS A 17 15.48 -8.77 -1.61
CA LYS A 17 14.57 -9.74 -2.29
C LYS A 17 13.30 -9.11 -2.89
N ASP A 18 12.92 -7.92 -2.44
CA ASP A 18 11.66 -7.25 -2.77
C ASP A 18 11.79 -5.93 -3.55
N PHE A 19 13.01 -5.41 -3.80
CA PHE A 19 13.18 -4.07 -4.40
C PHE A 19 14.21 -4.00 -5.53
N TYR A 20 13.85 -3.26 -6.59
CA TYR A 20 14.73 -2.92 -7.71
C TYR A 20 15.03 -1.42 -7.76
N LEU A 21 16.25 -1.08 -8.14
CA LEU A 21 16.70 0.28 -8.44
C LEU A 21 16.91 0.43 -9.95
N PHE A 22 16.40 1.50 -10.55
CA PHE A 22 16.55 1.82 -11.97
C PHE A 22 17.34 3.12 -12.15
N SER A 23 18.25 3.13 -13.13
CA SER A 23 18.93 4.33 -13.63
C SER A 23 18.84 4.36 -15.14
N ALA A 24 18.33 5.45 -15.72
CA ALA A 24 18.26 5.66 -17.17
C ALA A 24 19.16 6.83 -17.59
N GLY A 25 20.06 6.58 -18.54
CA GLY A 25 21.08 7.53 -19.00
C GLY A 25 20.73 8.17 -20.35
N SER A 26 20.27 9.42 -20.33
CA SER A 26 20.58 10.44 -21.35
C SER A 26 20.48 11.83 -20.70
N ALA A 27 21.13 12.83 -21.32
CA ALA A 27 21.93 13.90 -20.69
C ALA A 27 21.21 14.99 -19.86
N SER A 28 20.14 14.69 -19.12
CA SER A 28 19.45 15.66 -18.25
C SER A 28 18.82 15.05 -16.98
N LYS A 29 19.20 13.84 -16.57
CA LYS A 29 18.65 13.18 -15.38
C LYS A 29 19.76 12.69 -14.45
N ILE A 30 19.67 13.04 -13.16
CA ILE A 30 20.63 12.62 -12.12
C ILE A 30 20.23 11.26 -11.53
N LEU A 31 21.28 10.49 -11.26
CA LEU A 31 21.32 9.22 -10.52
C LEU A 31 20.89 9.36 -9.06
N VAL A 32 20.25 8.32 -8.53
CA VAL A 32 20.09 8.11 -7.09
C VAL A 32 21.15 7.13 -6.58
N SER A 33 21.94 7.56 -5.60
CA SER A 33 22.85 6.74 -4.81
C SER A 33 22.27 6.59 -3.40
N ILE A 34 22.12 5.37 -2.91
CA ILE A 34 21.67 5.08 -1.55
C ILE A 34 22.87 4.50 -0.80
N ASN A 35 23.33 5.19 0.25
CA ASN A 35 24.32 4.67 1.17
C ASN A 35 23.62 4.05 2.38
N ILE A 36 23.77 2.75 2.57
CA ILE A 36 23.14 2.00 3.66
C ILE A 36 24.17 1.81 4.77
N GLN A 37 24.28 2.79 5.67
CA GLN A 37 24.76 2.56 7.03
C GLN A 37 23.99 3.44 8.04
N LYS A 38 23.18 2.76 8.85
CA LYS A 38 22.37 3.24 9.99
C LYS A 38 21.10 4.03 9.67
N LYS A 39 20.08 3.71 10.48
CA LYS A 39 18.70 4.23 10.53
C LYS A 39 18.65 5.73 10.24
N ASP A 40 18.07 6.07 9.09
CA ASP A 40 17.17 7.20 8.81
C ASP A 40 16.96 7.23 7.28
N PHE A 41 15.70 7.22 6.81
CA PHE A 41 15.38 7.10 5.39
C PHE A 41 15.01 8.46 4.79
N ILE A 42 15.59 8.80 3.64
CA ILE A 42 15.13 9.87 2.74
C ILE A 42 15.17 9.31 1.31
N ALA A 43 14.08 9.44 0.55
CA ALA A 43 14.11 9.20 -0.89
C ALA A 43 13.59 10.42 -1.66
N VAL A 44 14.23 10.70 -2.80
CA VAL A 44 14.07 11.94 -3.56
C VAL A 44 13.22 11.69 -4.81
N SER A 45 12.28 12.58 -5.11
CA SER A 45 11.50 12.60 -6.36
C SER A 45 12.28 13.23 -7.52
N SER A 46 11.89 12.95 -8.77
CA SER A 46 12.43 13.65 -9.94
C SER A 46 12.22 15.17 -9.84
N ILE A 47 13.28 15.95 -9.95
CA ILE A 47 13.24 17.42 -10.03
C ILE A 47 13.59 17.82 -11.46
N ASP A 48 12.74 18.60 -12.11
CA ASP A 48 13.10 19.34 -13.32
C ASP A 48 13.92 20.57 -12.91
N LEU A 49 15.24 20.52 -13.17
CA LEU A 49 16.19 21.55 -12.77
C LEU A 49 15.97 22.90 -13.48
N ASN A 50 15.11 22.98 -14.50
CA ASN A 50 14.82 24.25 -15.16
C ASN A 50 13.78 25.11 -14.43
N SER A 51 13.14 24.60 -13.37
CA SER A 51 11.98 25.27 -12.77
C SER A 51 12.16 25.77 -11.32
N ILE A 52 13.34 25.65 -10.69
CA ILE A 52 13.40 25.82 -9.22
C ILE A 52 14.65 26.57 -8.73
N PHE A 53 14.48 27.87 -8.48
CA PHE A 53 15.20 28.55 -7.41
C PHE A 53 14.34 28.49 -6.13
N SER A 54 14.87 27.84 -5.10
CA SER A 54 14.31 27.61 -3.74
C SER A 54 13.21 26.54 -3.59
N ILE A 55 13.62 25.32 -3.20
CA ILE A 55 12.77 24.38 -2.46
C ILE A 55 13.41 24.12 -1.11
N ASP A 56 12.58 24.19 -0.06
CA ASP A 56 12.89 23.85 1.32
C ASP A 56 13.13 22.34 1.46
N ARG A 57 14.13 21.94 2.25
CA ARG A 57 14.63 20.56 2.38
C ARG A 57 13.72 19.66 3.24
N SER A 58 12.62 20.19 3.76
CA SER A 58 11.72 19.52 4.70
C SER A 58 10.58 18.71 4.06
N SER A 59 10.44 18.72 2.72
CA SER A 59 9.18 18.30 2.08
C SER A 59 9.32 17.32 0.89
N VAL A 60 10.17 16.29 1.01
CA VAL A 60 10.29 15.25 -0.04
C VAL A 60 9.92 13.87 0.51
N ASN A 61 8.86 13.27 -0.04
CA ASN A 61 8.37 11.95 0.36
C ASN A 61 8.79 10.86 -0.66
N PRO A 62 9.09 9.62 -0.22
CA PRO A 62 9.58 8.51 -1.05
C PRO A 62 8.49 7.78 -1.86
N ILE A 63 8.73 7.43 -3.13
CA ILE A 63 7.78 6.65 -3.97
C ILE A 63 8.20 5.16 -3.98
N PHE A 64 7.25 4.24 -3.74
CA PHE A 64 7.47 2.78 -3.75
C PHE A 64 6.67 2.08 -4.86
N PHE A 65 7.25 1.03 -5.47
CA PHE A 65 6.58 0.21 -6.50
C PHE A 65 6.64 -1.30 -6.17
N PRO A 66 5.55 -2.07 -6.40
CA PRO A 66 5.55 -3.53 -6.22
C PRO A 66 6.22 -4.28 -7.39
N LYS A 67 6.79 -5.45 -7.08
CA LYS A 67 7.63 -6.28 -7.98
C LYS A 67 6.94 -6.70 -9.29
N ASN A 68 5.63 -6.94 -9.26
CA ASN A 68 4.82 -7.34 -10.41
C ASN A 68 4.56 -6.20 -11.41
N ALA A 69 4.48 -4.95 -10.94
CA ALA A 69 4.32 -3.77 -11.81
C ALA A 69 5.52 -3.58 -12.75
N ILE A 70 6.69 -4.08 -12.37
CA ILE A 70 7.93 -3.97 -13.14
C ILE A 70 8.00 -5.01 -14.27
N SER A 71 7.50 -6.22 -14.05
CA SER A 71 7.60 -7.32 -15.04
C SER A 71 6.84 -7.03 -16.34
N THR A 72 5.74 -6.30 -16.26
CA THR A 72 4.94 -5.86 -17.42
C THR A 72 5.60 -4.73 -18.20
N LEU A 73 6.49 -3.94 -17.57
CA LEU A 73 7.12 -2.77 -18.19
C LEU A 73 8.31 -3.12 -19.10
N ILE A 74 8.87 -4.33 -18.97
CA ILE A 74 10.07 -4.75 -19.71
C ILE A 74 9.69 -5.35 -21.08
N THR A 75 8.45 -5.82 -21.26
CA THR A 75 8.04 -6.49 -22.52
C THR A 75 7.55 -5.53 -23.60
N ASP A 76 7.20 -4.28 -23.27
CA ASP A 76 6.53 -3.36 -24.20
C ASP A 76 7.42 -2.19 -24.68
N SER A 77 8.74 -2.25 -24.46
CA SER A 77 9.65 -1.11 -24.74
C SER A 77 10.05 -0.91 -26.23
N GLU A 78 9.30 -1.45 -27.19
CA GLU A 78 9.53 -1.15 -28.62
C GLU A 78 8.72 0.05 -29.14
N ILE A 79 7.88 0.66 -28.30
CA ILE A 79 7.04 1.79 -28.72
C ILE A 79 7.38 3.02 -27.87
N GLY A 80 7.90 4.06 -28.53
CA GLY A 80 8.30 5.33 -27.94
C GLY A 80 7.14 6.21 -27.45
N GLU A 81 6.15 5.63 -26.77
CA GLU A 81 5.14 6.38 -26.05
C GLU A 81 5.61 6.67 -24.62
N GLU A 82 5.50 7.93 -24.23
CA GLU A 82 5.72 8.37 -22.86
C GLU A 82 4.65 7.72 -21.95
N ILE A 83 5.02 6.64 -21.26
CA ILE A 83 4.17 6.03 -20.23
C ILE A 83 4.07 7.03 -19.08
N LYS A 84 2.96 7.78 -19.05
CA LYS A 84 2.59 8.63 -17.92
C LYS A 84 2.15 7.72 -16.78
N PHE A 85 3.08 7.42 -15.87
CA PHE A 85 2.70 6.89 -14.58
C PHE A 85 1.84 7.93 -13.87
N PRO A 86 0.65 7.57 -13.35
CA PRO A 86 0.03 8.41 -12.34
C PRO A 86 1.03 8.45 -11.19
N SER A 87 1.65 9.61 -10.99
CA SER A 87 2.44 9.88 -9.80
C SER A 87 1.49 9.72 -8.62
N ILE A 88 1.53 8.55 -7.98
CA ILE A 88 0.85 8.34 -6.69
C ILE A 88 1.61 9.24 -5.73
N SER A 89 1.12 10.46 -5.60
CA SER A 89 1.59 11.43 -4.64
C SER A 89 1.56 10.78 -3.28
N ASN A 90 2.67 10.81 -2.55
CA ASN A 90 2.73 10.36 -1.16
C ASN A 90 1.78 11.14 -0.23
N LYS A 91 1.03 12.11 -0.74
CA LYS A 91 -0.09 12.75 -0.04
C LYS A 91 -1.30 11.82 0.16
N VAL A 92 -1.30 10.60 -0.38
CA VAL A 92 -2.43 9.66 -0.24
C VAL A 92 -2.39 8.88 1.08
N PHE A 93 -1.25 8.83 1.76
CA PHE A 93 -1.06 8.00 2.96
C PHE A 93 -0.44 8.80 4.09
N GLU A 94 -0.98 8.64 5.30
CA GLU A 94 -0.27 9.05 6.52
C GLU A 94 0.94 8.14 6.75
N PRO A 95 2.04 8.61 7.38
CA PRO A 95 3.18 7.76 7.73
C PRO A 95 2.79 6.49 8.50
N GLU A 96 1.88 6.62 9.46
CA GLU A 96 1.41 5.53 10.32
C GLU A 96 0.69 4.42 9.54
N PHE A 97 0.22 4.72 8.33
CA PHE A 97 -0.44 3.73 7.47
C PHE A 97 0.50 2.58 7.08
N PHE A 98 1.75 2.90 6.75
CA PHE A 98 2.75 1.90 6.40
C PHE A 98 3.31 1.18 7.63
N ASP A 99 3.37 1.88 8.76
CA ASP A 99 3.78 1.31 10.04
C ASP A 99 2.79 0.21 10.45
N GLU A 100 1.49 0.49 10.46
CA GLU A 100 0.46 -0.49 10.82
C GLU A 100 0.49 -1.73 9.90
N ILE A 101 0.62 -1.52 8.58
CA ILE A 101 0.79 -2.63 7.62
C ILE A 101 2.04 -3.46 7.96
N THR A 102 3.16 -2.80 8.27
CA THR A 102 4.42 -3.49 8.57
C THR A 102 4.33 -4.25 9.88
N GLU A 103 3.80 -3.63 10.93
CA GLU A 103 3.62 -4.23 12.25
C GLU A 103 2.66 -5.42 12.21
N SER A 104 1.65 -5.41 11.33
CA SER A 104 0.72 -6.54 11.18
C SER A 104 1.39 -7.85 10.72
N LYS A 105 2.62 -7.79 10.18
CA LYS A 105 3.39 -9.01 9.85
C LYS A 105 3.63 -9.92 11.06
N ARG A 106 3.62 -9.38 12.29
CA ARG A 106 3.75 -10.16 13.53
C ARG A 106 2.73 -11.31 13.63
N PHE A 107 1.57 -11.17 12.98
CA PHE A 107 0.55 -12.22 13.00
C PHE A 107 0.97 -13.48 12.23
N LEU A 108 1.95 -13.38 11.32
CA LEU A 108 2.53 -14.53 10.63
C LEU A 108 3.40 -15.41 11.54
N GLU A 109 3.76 -14.90 12.73
CA GLU A 109 4.54 -15.63 13.74
C GLU A 109 3.63 -16.39 14.71
N LEU A 110 2.29 -16.21 14.62
CA LEU A 110 1.33 -16.94 15.44
C LEU A 110 1.27 -18.41 15.03
N GLU A 111 1.50 -19.29 15.99
CA GLU A 111 1.34 -20.74 15.82
C GLU A 111 -0.15 -21.14 15.79
N ASP A 112 -0.43 -22.39 15.40
CA ASP A 112 -1.78 -22.94 15.56
C ASP A 112 -2.16 -22.95 17.05
N ASN A 113 -3.44 -22.70 17.33
CA ASN A 113 -4.04 -22.58 18.65
C ASN A 113 -3.45 -21.45 19.53
N TRP A 114 -2.98 -20.35 18.91
CA TRP A 114 -2.45 -19.17 19.64
C TRP A 114 -3.43 -18.50 20.62
N ASP A 115 -4.73 -18.80 20.50
CA ASP A 115 -5.81 -18.25 21.33
C ASP A 115 -6.45 -19.27 22.28
N ASP A 116 -5.91 -20.48 22.39
CA ASP A 116 -6.50 -21.60 23.15
C ASP A 116 -7.93 -22.03 22.72
N LEU A 117 -8.39 -21.60 21.54
CA LEU A 117 -9.72 -21.89 20.99
C LEU A 117 -9.67 -22.64 19.64
N GLY A 118 -8.50 -23.16 19.26
CA GLY A 118 -8.27 -23.89 18.02
C GLY A 118 -8.12 -23.00 16.79
N SER A 119 -7.77 -21.72 16.94
CA SER A 119 -7.47 -20.86 15.80
C SER A 119 -6.27 -21.37 15.01
N LYS A 120 -6.27 -21.16 13.69
CA LYS A 120 -5.15 -21.51 12.82
C LYS A 120 -4.14 -20.37 12.73
N SER A 121 -2.90 -20.73 12.44
CA SER A 121 -1.84 -19.81 12.03
C SER A 121 -2.20 -19.01 10.77
N TYR A 122 -1.51 -17.89 10.57
CA TYR A 122 -1.72 -16.99 9.43
C TYR A 122 -0.75 -17.27 8.29
N LYS A 123 -1.28 -17.21 7.06
CA LYS A 123 -0.49 -17.40 5.84
C LYS A 123 -0.02 -16.09 5.26
N LEU A 124 1.19 -16.10 4.70
CA LEU A 124 1.78 -14.94 4.02
C LEU A 124 0.89 -14.48 2.85
N GLU A 125 0.29 -15.42 2.12
CA GLU A 125 -0.59 -15.14 0.99
C GLU A 125 -1.81 -14.31 1.42
N THR A 126 -2.41 -14.62 2.57
CA THR A 126 -3.54 -13.87 3.11
C THR A 126 -3.13 -12.48 3.58
N TRP A 127 -1.95 -12.35 4.18
CA TRP A 127 -1.40 -11.05 4.56
C TRP A 127 -1.14 -10.16 3.34
N VAL A 128 -0.56 -10.73 2.27
CA VAL A 128 -0.36 -10.00 0.99
C VAL A 128 -1.69 -9.56 0.40
N LYS A 129 -2.71 -10.44 0.39
CA LYS A 129 -4.08 -10.13 -0.06
C LYS A 129 -4.68 -8.96 0.73
N MET A 130 -4.54 -8.96 2.06
CA MET A 130 -5.00 -7.87 2.92
C MET A 130 -4.30 -6.56 2.60
N LYS A 131 -2.96 -6.58 2.53
CA LYS A 131 -2.13 -5.41 2.25
C LYS A 131 -2.48 -4.79 0.89
N ASP A 132 -2.57 -5.61 -0.16
CA ASP A 132 -2.89 -5.14 -1.51
C ASP A 132 -4.31 -4.56 -1.58
N PHE A 133 -5.27 -5.18 -0.89
CA PHE A 133 -6.62 -4.62 -0.75
C PHE A 133 -6.61 -3.26 -0.06
N LEU A 134 -5.94 -3.14 1.08
CA LEU A 134 -5.92 -1.90 1.87
C LEU A 134 -5.25 -0.75 1.11
N LEU A 135 -4.14 -1.01 0.41
CA LEU A 135 -3.48 -0.01 -0.46
C LEU A 135 -4.41 0.46 -1.57
N LYS A 136 -5.09 -0.47 -2.24
CA LYS A 136 -6.03 -0.13 -3.31
C LYS A 136 -7.25 0.63 -2.78
N PHE A 137 -7.78 0.22 -1.62
CA PHE A 137 -8.91 0.85 -0.96
C PHE A 137 -8.59 2.30 -0.57
N ALA A 138 -7.40 2.56 -0.02
CA ALA A 138 -6.94 3.91 0.30
C ALA A 138 -6.80 4.82 -0.93
N GLN A 139 -6.27 4.28 -2.04
CA GLN A 139 -6.20 5.02 -3.31
C GLN A 139 -7.60 5.36 -3.84
N ASP A 140 -8.52 4.39 -3.82
CA ASP A 140 -9.89 4.59 -4.27
C ASP A 140 -10.61 5.61 -3.38
N PHE A 141 -10.43 5.52 -2.05
CA PHE A 141 -10.95 6.48 -1.09
C PHE A 141 -10.47 7.90 -1.39
N TYR A 142 -9.15 8.10 -1.52
CA TYR A 142 -8.58 9.41 -1.83
C TYR A 142 -9.08 9.97 -3.16
N SER A 143 -9.10 9.14 -4.21
CA SER A 143 -9.53 9.57 -5.55
C SER A 143 -10.97 10.09 -5.60
N ARG A 144 -11.83 9.62 -4.68
CA ARG A 144 -13.27 9.92 -4.67
C ARG A 144 -13.65 10.97 -3.63
N SER A 145 -12.95 11.01 -2.51
CA SER A 145 -13.26 11.92 -1.40
C SER A 145 -12.32 13.14 -1.32
N SER A 146 -11.15 13.08 -1.96
CA SER A 146 -10.02 14.00 -1.73
C SER A 146 -9.54 14.05 -0.27
N LEU A 147 -9.90 13.05 0.54
CA LEU A 147 -9.48 12.89 1.94
C LEU A 147 -8.47 11.75 2.06
N ILE A 148 -7.60 11.85 3.06
CA ILE A 148 -6.68 10.77 3.41
C ILE A 148 -7.46 9.71 4.19
N LEU A 149 -7.32 8.44 3.80
CA LEU A 149 -7.99 7.35 4.49
C LEU A 149 -7.40 7.22 5.91
N PRO A 150 -8.24 7.15 6.95
CA PRO A 150 -7.75 6.93 8.30
C PRO A 150 -7.07 5.56 8.39
N VAL A 151 -6.03 5.44 9.20
CA VAL A 151 -5.34 4.16 9.40
C VAL A 151 -6.28 3.19 10.14
N PRO A 152 -6.66 2.03 9.55
CA PRO A 152 -7.40 1.00 10.29
C PRO A 152 -6.48 0.29 11.27
N TYR A 153 -7.04 -0.25 12.36
CA TYR A 153 -6.34 -1.30 13.09
C TYR A 153 -6.39 -2.61 12.28
N ILE A 154 -5.24 -3.28 12.14
CA ILE A 154 -5.13 -4.60 11.53
C ILE A 154 -5.06 -5.63 12.65
N ASN A 155 -6.06 -6.52 12.71
CA ASN A 155 -6.22 -7.49 13.78
C ASN A 155 -6.33 -8.92 13.23
N PRO A 156 -5.99 -9.94 14.04
CA PRO A 156 -6.30 -11.32 13.72
C PRO A 156 -7.83 -11.50 13.75
N GLY A 157 -8.38 -12.00 12.66
CA GLY A 157 -9.79 -12.37 12.54
C GLY A 157 -10.01 -13.88 12.74
N LYS A 158 -11.26 -14.31 12.56
CA LYS A 158 -11.60 -15.74 12.63
C LYS A 158 -11.16 -16.48 11.36
N ALA A 159 -10.84 -17.76 11.49
CA ALA A 159 -10.47 -18.64 10.36
C ALA A 159 -9.33 -18.05 9.51
N SER A 160 -8.25 -17.60 10.17
CA SER A 160 -7.06 -17.03 9.54
C SER A 160 -7.32 -15.81 8.62
N ALA A 161 -8.48 -15.17 8.78
CA ALA A 161 -8.81 -13.92 8.09
C ALA A 161 -8.16 -12.72 8.80
N PHE A 162 -7.81 -11.67 8.06
CA PHE A 162 -7.40 -10.40 8.67
C PHE A 162 -8.60 -9.46 8.80
N ASP A 163 -8.75 -8.84 9.96
CA ASP A 163 -9.79 -7.84 10.22
C ASP A 163 -9.17 -6.44 10.13
N LEU A 164 -9.68 -5.62 9.21
CA LEU A 164 -9.39 -4.18 9.08
C LEU A 164 -10.48 -3.41 9.82
N HIS A 165 -10.10 -2.67 10.86
CA HIS A 165 -11.04 -2.11 11.82
C HIS A 165 -10.84 -0.60 11.98
N TRP A 166 -11.76 0.19 11.44
CA TRP A 166 -11.89 1.60 11.75
C TRP A 166 -12.86 1.74 12.92
N LYS A 167 -12.37 2.27 14.04
CA LYS A 167 -13.22 2.50 15.22
C LYS A 167 -12.93 3.87 15.79
N THR A 168 -13.93 4.73 15.78
CA THR A 168 -13.90 6.06 16.37
C THR A 168 -14.96 6.16 17.46
N LYS A 169 -15.20 7.38 17.97
CA LYS A 169 -16.35 7.66 18.85
C LYS A 169 -17.67 7.77 18.09
N SER A 170 -17.61 8.02 16.78
CA SER A 170 -18.76 8.28 15.91
C SER A 170 -19.15 7.08 15.05
N PHE A 171 -18.24 6.13 14.80
CA PHE A 171 -18.59 4.92 14.06
C PHE A 171 -17.62 3.76 14.30
N GLU A 172 -18.06 2.59 13.87
CA GLU A 172 -17.29 1.37 13.68
C GLU A 172 -17.45 0.91 12.23
N LEU A 173 -16.36 0.48 11.61
CA LEU A 173 -16.36 -0.26 10.35
C LEU A 173 -15.32 -1.38 10.44
N LEU A 174 -15.78 -2.61 10.27
CA LEU A 174 -14.99 -3.82 10.25
C LEU A 174 -15.06 -4.45 8.87
N LEU A 175 -13.93 -4.61 8.19
CA LEU A 175 -13.80 -5.41 6.99
C LEU A 175 -12.98 -6.67 7.29
N ARG A 176 -13.46 -7.83 6.86
CA ARG A 176 -12.76 -9.10 7.04
C ARG A 176 -12.25 -9.63 5.71
N ILE A 177 -10.93 -9.78 5.62
CA ILE A 177 -10.23 -10.32 4.46
C ILE A 177 -10.03 -11.83 4.67
N PRO A 178 -10.83 -12.70 4.02
CA PRO A 178 -10.77 -14.14 4.26
C PRO A 178 -9.47 -14.74 3.71
N GLU A 179 -9.05 -15.86 4.30
CA GLU A 179 -7.96 -16.69 3.77
C GLU A 179 -8.28 -17.18 2.35
N GLU A 180 -9.50 -17.70 2.15
CA GLU A 180 -9.91 -18.30 0.89
C GLU A 180 -10.12 -17.25 -0.21
N HIS A 181 -9.62 -17.52 -1.41
CA HIS A 181 -9.70 -16.60 -2.55
C HIS A 181 -11.12 -16.45 -3.12
N ASN A 182 -11.96 -17.47 -2.97
CA ASN A 182 -13.34 -17.49 -3.48
C ASN A 182 -14.38 -16.98 -2.48
N VAL A 183 -13.95 -16.65 -1.25
CA VAL A 183 -14.82 -16.06 -0.23
C VAL A 183 -14.73 -14.54 -0.34
N PRO A 184 -15.86 -13.82 -0.47
CA PRO A 184 -15.84 -12.36 -0.57
C PRO A 184 -15.48 -11.73 0.78
N ILE A 185 -14.89 -10.53 0.73
CA ILE A 185 -14.64 -9.71 1.93
C ILE A 185 -15.98 -9.39 2.59
N SER A 186 -16.15 -9.71 3.87
CA SER A 186 -17.37 -9.32 4.61
C SER A 186 -17.16 -8.00 5.32
N PHE A 187 -18.24 -7.25 5.55
CA PHE A 187 -18.20 -6.00 6.29
C PHE A 187 -19.33 -5.89 7.32
N TYR A 188 -19.05 -5.13 8.37
CA TYR A 188 -20.00 -4.63 9.36
C TYR A 188 -19.68 -3.17 9.65
N GLY A 189 -20.68 -2.31 9.68
CA GLY A 189 -20.54 -0.92 10.09
C GLY A 189 -21.67 -0.51 11.02
N ASP A 190 -21.36 0.34 11.99
CA ASP A 190 -22.29 0.87 13.00
C ASP A 190 -21.94 2.33 13.28
N ASN A 191 -22.87 3.26 13.09
CA ASN A 191 -22.63 4.67 13.42
C ASN A 191 -22.95 5.00 14.89
N TYR A 192 -23.20 3.98 15.72
CA TYR A 192 -23.60 4.07 17.14
C TYR A 192 -24.88 4.85 17.42
N GLU A 193 -25.57 5.34 16.39
CA GLU A 193 -26.86 5.98 16.51
C GLU A 193 -27.95 4.97 16.13
N ASN A 194 -28.25 4.88 14.84
CA ASN A 194 -29.41 4.17 14.31
C ASN A 194 -29.15 3.50 12.97
N ILE A 195 -27.95 3.64 12.40
CA ILE A 195 -27.59 3.05 11.11
C ILE A 195 -26.56 1.95 11.33
N LYS A 196 -26.91 0.75 10.86
CA LYS A 196 -26.00 -0.39 10.79
C LYS A 196 -26.00 -0.93 9.37
N ILE A 197 -24.81 -1.19 8.84
CA ILE A 197 -24.61 -1.81 7.54
C ILE A 197 -23.89 -3.14 7.72
N ARG A 198 -24.26 -4.14 6.91
CA ARG A 198 -23.54 -5.42 6.89
C ARG A 198 -23.68 -6.08 5.53
N GLY A 199 -22.68 -6.87 5.15
CA GLY A 199 -22.76 -7.65 3.93
C GLY A 199 -21.42 -8.18 3.47
N THR A 200 -21.34 -8.49 2.20
CA THR A 200 -20.12 -8.88 1.48
C THR A 200 -19.82 -7.83 0.43
N LEU A 201 -18.53 -7.55 0.21
CA LEU A 201 -18.04 -6.56 -0.72
C LEU A 201 -18.14 -7.08 -2.15
N GLU A 202 -19.06 -6.49 -2.89
CA GLU A 202 -19.12 -6.53 -4.34
C GLU A 202 -18.68 -5.16 -4.87
N LYS A 203 -18.32 -5.06 -6.16
CA LYS A 203 -17.87 -3.79 -6.76
C LYS A 203 -18.85 -2.63 -6.50
N SER A 204 -20.15 -2.90 -6.53
CA SER A 204 -21.23 -1.92 -6.27
C SER A 204 -21.27 -1.39 -4.84
N LYS A 205 -20.70 -2.12 -3.87
CA LYS A 205 -20.72 -1.75 -2.45
C LYS A 205 -19.46 -1.03 -1.99
N LEU A 206 -18.40 -1.02 -2.81
CA LEU A 206 -17.18 -0.28 -2.52
C LEU A 206 -17.47 1.21 -2.34
N ASP A 207 -18.30 1.77 -3.22
CA ASP A 207 -18.72 3.16 -3.20
C ASP A 207 -19.45 3.48 -1.88
N SER A 208 -20.34 2.61 -1.42
CA SER A 208 -21.06 2.77 -0.16
C SER A 208 -20.15 2.75 1.07
N LEU A 209 -19.09 1.94 1.06
CA LEU A 209 -18.12 1.91 2.17
C LEU A 209 -17.25 3.16 2.21
N ILE A 210 -16.84 3.67 1.05
CA ILE A 210 -16.08 4.92 0.96
C ILE A 210 -16.94 6.07 1.48
N GLU A 211 -18.22 6.14 1.07
CA GLU A 211 -19.16 7.13 1.59
C GLU A 211 -19.40 6.97 3.09
N TRP A 212 -19.48 5.74 3.61
CA TRP A 212 -19.59 5.48 5.04
C TRP A 212 -18.44 6.12 5.83
N ILE A 213 -17.20 5.81 5.46
CA ILE A 213 -16.03 6.37 6.13
C ILE A 213 -16.04 7.89 5.97
N ARG A 214 -16.30 8.42 4.77
CA ARG A 214 -16.32 9.87 4.50
C ARG A 214 -17.34 10.64 5.36
N LEU A 215 -18.49 10.04 5.65
CA LEU A 215 -19.56 10.70 6.40
C LEU A 215 -19.34 10.70 7.91
N TYR A 216 -18.66 9.69 8.44
CA TYR A 216 -18.55 9.48 9.89
C TYR A 216 -17.12 9.65 10.44
N PHE A 217 -16.13 9.73 9.57
CA PHE A 217 -14.76 10.15 9.89
C PHE A 217 -14.65 11.68 9.92
#